data_AF-A0A9X5XA73-F1
#
_entry.id   AF-A0A9X5XA73-F1
#
_cell.length_a   1.000
_cell.length_b   1.000
_cell.length_c   1.000
_cell.angle_alpha   90.00
_cell.angle_beta   90.00
_cell.angle_gamma   90.00
#
_symmetry.space_group_name_H-M   'P 1'
#
loop_
_entity.id
_entity.type
_entity.pdbx_description
1 polymer ?
#
loop_
_entity_poly.entity_id
_entity_poly.type
_entity_poly.pdbx_seq_one_letter_code
_entity_poly.pdbx_strand_id
1 'polypeptide(L)'
;VATAPGGADFGHGGGAGNTFPGATAPLGGVQWSPDTVTYQHGGYAYGDNRIRGFSLTHISGAGCKDYGNVPFMPMLAGDTSGQATFSHANEQATPGNYRVTFDNGIGSELTATQRSGIARFTYPATDDRPAALSVDAGKAFNAATGTVDIGTDTLSGFTDSGGFCKSANRYRLYFHAVFDHPFAHVVHPDGRPGAAQVSFDPDVRTVT
;
A
#
# COMPACT_ATOMS: atom_id res chain seq x y z
N VAL A 1 15.09 -10.25 -2.34
CA VAL A 1 15.19 -11.13 -3.52
C VAL A 1 14.67 -10.35 -4.70
N ALA A 2 15.39 -10.29 -5.83
CA ALA A 2 14.88 -9.75 -7.09
C ALA A 2 14.07 -8.43 -7.01
N THR A 3 14.57 -7.49 -6.21
CA THR A 3 14.07 -6.12 -6.06
C THR A 3 15.18 -5.07 -6.29
N ALA A 4 16.43 -5.51 -6.35
CA ALA A 4 17.60 -4.71 -6.69
C ALA A 4 18.07 -5.05 -8.11
N PRO A 5 18.48 -4.06 -8.92
CA PRO A 5 19.15 -4.31 -10.19
C PRO A 5 20.44 -5.12 -9.94
N GLY A 6 20.63 -6.24 -10.65
CA GLY A 6 21.79 -7.10 -10.42
C GLY A 6 22.32 -7.89 -11.61
N GLY A 7 21.63 -7.87 -12.77
CA GLY A 7 22.03 -8.60 -13.97
C GLY A 7 21.87 -7.79 -15.26
N ALA A 8 22.36 -8.34 -16.38
CA ALA A 8 22.18 -7.73 -17.71
C ALA A 8 20.68 -7.62 -18.04
N ASP A 9 20.25 -6.41 -18.39
CA ASP A 9 18.87 -6.11 -18.76
C ASP A 9 18.64 -6.37 -20.25
N PHE A 10 17.66 -7.21 -20.57
CA PHE A 10 17.21 -7.47 -21.95
C PHE A 10 15.94 -6.69 -22.31
N GLY A 11 15.62 -5.63 -21.56
CA GLY A 11 14.66 -4.59 -21.97
C GLY A 11 13.33 -4.54 -21.22
N HIS A 12 13.16 -5.27 -20.11
CA HIS A 12 11.86 -5.41 -19.42
C HIS A 12 11.90 -5.34 -17.88
N GLY A 13 13.02 -4.93 -17.27
CA GLY A 13 13.04 -4.85 -15.80
C GLY A 13 14.38 -4.61 -15.12
N GLY A 14 15.35 -3.96 -15.77
CA GLY A 14 16.62 -3.57 -15.14
C GLY A 14 17.44 -4.74 -14.60
N GLY A 15 17.19 -5.97 -15.06
CA GLY A 15 17.80 -7.18 -14.49
C GLY A 15 17.45 -7.42 -13.02
N ALA A 16 16.41 -6.75 -12.50
CA ALA A 16 16.02 -6.82 -11.09
C ALA A 16 15.01 -7.93 -10.81
N GLY A 17 14.43 -8.59 -11.80
CA GLY A 17 13.46 -9.67 -11.61
C GLY A 17 12.04 -9.24 -11.22
N ASN A 18 11.80 -7.95 -10.95
CA ASN A 18 10.47 -7.34 -10.85
C ASN A 18 9.56 -7.97 -9.77
N THR A 19 10.11 -8.30 -8.60
CA THR A 19 9.34 -8.91 -7.51
C THR A 19 8.94 -7.89 -6.43
N PHE A 20 8.26 -8.33 -5.38
CA PHE A 20 7.79 -7.50 -4.28
C PHE A 20 8.01 -8.20 -2.93
N PRO A 21 8.31 -7.47 -1.84
CA PRO A 21 8.62 -8.07 -0.54
C PRO A 21 7.41 -8.19 0.42
N GLY A 22 6.20 -7.87 -0.04
CA GLY A 22 4.99 -7.87 0.78
C GLY A 22 4.49 -9.22 1.29
N ALA A 23 3.54 -9.15 2.21
CA ALA A 23 2.87 -10.30 2.76
C ALA A 23 1.92 -10.94 1.74
N THR A 24 2.12 -12.23 1.49
CA THR A 24 1.20 -13.03 0.67
C THR A 24 1.22 -14.49 1.11
N ALA A 25 0.07 -15.16 1.01
CA ALA A 25 -0.04 -16.60 1.15
C ALA A 25 0.29 -17.29 -0.20
N PRO A 26 0.62 -18.60 -0.22
CA PRO A 26 0.76 -19.33 -1.47
C PRO A 26 -0.47 -19.17 -2.37
N LEU A 27 -0.25 -18.64 -3.58
CA LEU A 27 -1.30 -18.35 -4.57
C LEU A 27 -2.39 -17.38 -4.06
N GLY A 28 -2.04 -16.48 -3.12
CA GLY A 28 -2.97 -15.51 -2.56
C GLY A 28 -3.34 -14.41 -3.54
N GLY A 29 -4.63 -14.06 -3.59
CA GLY A 29 -5.11 -12.88 -4.31
C GLY A 29 -4.70 -11.57 -3.62
N VAL A 30 -4.56 -11.60 -2.29
CA VAL A 30 -3.97 -10.49 -1.52
C VAL A 30 -2.45 -10.66 -1.50
N GLN A 31 -1.78 -9.63 -1.97
CA GLN A 31 -0.34 -9.50 -2.02
C GLN A 31 0.00 -8.14 -1.41
N TRP A 32 -0.19 -8.00 -0.10
CA TRP A 32 -0.14 -6.71 0.56
C TRP A 32 1.31 -6.27 0.73
N SER A 33 1.77 -5.35 -0.11
CA SER A 33 3.20 -5.03 -0.26
C SER A 33 3.45 -3.53 -0.26
N PRO A 34 4.63 -3.07 0.20
CA PRO A 34 5.07 -1.69 0.00
C PRO A 34 5.21 -1.33 -1.48
N ASP A 35 4.76 -0.11 -1.80
CA ASP A 35 5.02 0.56 -3.05
C ASP A 35 6.09 1.64 -2.82
N THR A 36 7.25 1.54 -3.48
CA THR A 36 8.26 2.60 -3.41
C THR A 36 8.00 3.69 -4.45
N VAL A 37 8.73 4.80 -4.34
CA VAL A 37 8.54 5.99 -5.19
C VAL A 37 9.11 5.82 -6.59
N THR A 38 10.21 5.10 -6.74
CA THR A 38 10.77 4.70 -8.03
C THR A 38 9.98 3.51 -8.53
N TYR A 39 9.24 3.73 -9.62
CA TYR A 39 8.41 2.69 -10.19
C TYR A 39 9.24 1.51 -10.69
N GLN A 40 8.91 0.32 -10.19
CA GLN A 40 9.31 -0.99 -10.70
C GLN A 40 8.05 -1.83 -10.95
N HIS A 41 8.12 -2.84 -11.82
CA HIS A 41 6.93 -3.62 -12.19
C HIS A 41 6.30 -4.38 -11.01
N GLY A 42 7.11 -4.79 -10.03
CA GLY A 42 6.64 -5.34 -8.77
C GLY A 42 6.24 -4.30 -7.72
N GLY A 43 6.26 -3.01 -8.03
CA GLY A 43 5.91 -1.93 -7.09
C GLY A 43 7.04 -1.48 -6.16
N TYR A 44 8.12 -2.26 -6.03
CA TYR A 44 9.18 -2.00 -5.05
C TYR A 44 10.58 -1.99 -5.69
N ALA A 45 11.33 -0.93 -5.43
CA ALA A 45 12.74 -0.79 -5.80
C ALA A 45 13.61 -0.79 -4.54
N TYR A 46 14.53 -1.77 -4.40
CA TYR A 46 15.39 -1.88 -3.22
C TYR A 46 16.38 -0.71 -3.07
N GLY A 47 16.63 0.09 -4.10
CA GLY A 47 17.47 1.29 -3.97
C GLY A 47 16.73 2.49 -3.35
N ASP A 48 15.41 2.41 -3.19
CA ASP A 48 14.62 3.50 -2.65
C ASP A 48 14.64 3.55 -1.13
N ASN A 49 14.48 4.75 -0.61
CA ASN A 49 14.34 5.03 0.81
C ASN A 49 12.98 5.66 1.15
N ARG A 50 11.99 5.55 0.25
CA ARG A 50 10.65 6.13 0.42
C ARG A 50 9.57 5.18 -0.06
N ILE A 51 8.56 4.98 0.78
CA ILE A 51 7.35 4.21 0.48
C ILE A 51 6.17 5.19 0.37
N ARG A 52 5.31 4.99 -0.63
CA ARG A 52 4.15 5.82 -0.94
C ARG A 52 2.79 5.13 -0.67
N GLY A 53 2.84 3.98 -0.01
CA GLY A 53 1.67 3.20 0.38
C GLY A 53 1.94 1.70 0.36
N PHE A 54 0.93 0.95 0.80
CA PHE A 54 0.90 -0.50 0.78
C PHE A 54 -0.32 -0.95 -0.01
N SER A 55 -0.12 -1.38 -1.25
CA SER A 55 -1.21 -1.80 -2.12
C SER A 55 -1.56 -3.28 -1.96
N LEU A 56 -2.82 -3.63 -2.26
CA LEU A 56 -3.39 -4.94 -1.95
C LEU A 56 -3.04 -6.02 -2.98
N THR A 57 -2.62 -5.62 -4.18
CA THR A 57 -2.41 -6.52 -5.32
C THR A 57 -1.09 -6.23 -6.01
N HIS A 58 -0.40 -7.31 -6.40
CA HIS A 58 0.88 -7.25 -7.10
C HIS A 58 0.96 -8.38 -8.13
N ILE A 59 2.01 -8.36 -8.94
CA ILE A 59 2.36 -9.50 -9.78
C ILE A 59 3.89 -9.62 -9.85
N SER A 60 4.41 -10.73 -9.35
CA SER A 60 5.85 -10.97 -9.31
C SER A 60 6.36 -11.32 -10.70
N GLY A 61 7.40 -10.62 -11.17
CA GLY A 61 8.13 -10.99 -12.39
C GLY A 61 7.49 -10.60 -13.71
N ALA A 62 6.43 -9.79 -13.71
CA ALA A 62 5.62 -9.59 -14.91
C ALA A 62 6.27 -8.76 -16.03
N GLY A 63 7.16 -7.81 -15.69
CA GLY A 63 7.79 -6.92 -16.68
C GLY A 63 6.85 -5.94 -17.38
N CYS A 64 5.60 -5.84 -16.93
CA CYS A 64 4.57 -4.90 -17.40
C CYS A 64 3.91 -4.21 -16.22
N LYS A 65 3.26 -3.05 -16.45
CA LYS A 65 2.48 -2.39 -15.41
C LYS A 65 1.12 -3.05 -15.29
N ASP A 66 0.74 -3.46 -14.08
CA ASP A 66 -0.61 -3.84 -13.67
C ASP A 66 -0.64 -3.92 -12.14
N TYR A 67 -1.83 -4.02 -11.56
CA TYR A 67 -2.05 -4.06 -10.12
C TYR A 67 -1.51 -2.82 -9.39
N GLY A 68 -1.06 -2.97 -8.14
CA GLY A 68 -0.77 -1.84 -7.25
C GLY A 68 -2.03 -1.18 -6.71
N ASN A 69 -3.13 -1.93 -6.64
CA ASN A 69 -4.46 -1.37 -6.38
C ASN A 69 -4.71 -1.07 -4.90
N VAL A 70 -5.48 -0.01 -4.66
CA VAL A 70 -6.00 0.38 -3.32
C VAL A 70 -4.87 0.50 -2.27
N PRO A 71 -3.84 1.32 -2.51
CA PRO A 71 -2.80 1.55 -1.51
C PRO A 71 -3.36 2.19 -0.26
N PHE A 72 -2.96 1.63 0.89
CA PHE A 72 -3.13 2.23 2.22
C PHE A 72 -1.82 2.88 2.65
N MET A 73 -1.85 4.11 3.16
CA MET A 73 -0.64 4.79 3.65
C MET A 73 -0.89 5.38 5.04
N PRO A 74 -0.24 4.84 6.11
CA PRO A 74 -0.33 5.41 7.44
C PRO A 74 0.48 6.71 7.50
N MET A 75 -0.07 7.69 8.20
CA MET A 75 0.43 9.06 8.23
C MET A 75 -0.06 9.78 9.48
N LEU A 76 0.47 10.96 9.76
CA LEU A 76 -0.09 11.81 10.80
C LEU A 76 -1.12 12.76 10.19
N ALA A 77 -2.16 13.12 10.95
CA ALA A 77 -3.18 14.04 10.47
C ALA A 77 -2.56 15.37 9.97
N GLY A 78 -3.03 15.84 8.81
CA GLY A 78 -2.51 17.04 8.15
C GLY A 78 -1.18 16.86 7.39
N ASP A 79 -0.56 15.67 7.42
CA ASP A 79 0.53 15.36 6.49
C ASP A 79 0.01 15.31 5.05
N THR A 80 0.73 15.90 4.11
CA THR A 80 0.36 15.95 2.67
C THR A 80 1.46 15.37 1.77
N SER A 81 2.50 14.78 2.37
CA SER A 81 3.62 14.19 1.63
C SER A 81 3.22 13.02 0.74
N GLY A 82 2.23 12.24 1.17
CA GLY A 82 1.78 11.01 0.50
C GLY A 82 2.83 9.90 0.46
N GLN A 83 3.91 10.01 1.25
CA GLN A 83 5.01 9.07 1.32
C GLN A 83 5.81 9.26 2.61
N ALA A 84 6.46 8.21 3.10
CA ALA A 84 7.35 8.27 4.27
C ALA A 84 8.72 7.70 3.93
N THR A 85 9.77 8.26 4.55
CA THR A 85 11.13 7.76 4.41
C THR A 85 11.36 6.56 5.34
N PHE A 86 12.19 5.63 4.90
CA PHE A 86 12.58 4.44 5.67
C PHE A 86 14.02 4.02 5.33
N SER A 87 14.55 3.09 6.12
CA SER A 87 15.78 2.36 5.80
C SER A 87 15.57 0.85 5.91
N HIS A 88 16.31 0.06 5.12
CA HIS A 88 16.24 -1.40 5.18
C HIS A 88 16.68 -1.98 6.53
N ALA A 89 17.44 -1.21 7.34
CA ALA A 89 17.78 -1.63 8.70
C ALA A 89 16.54 -1.76 9.60
N ASN A 90 15.47 -1.02 9.27
CA ASN A 90 14.19 -1.02 9.97
C ASN A 90 13.08 -1.75 9.18
N GLU A 91 13.45 -2.52 8.16
CA GLU A 91 12.53 -3.26 7.29
C GLU A 91 12.79 -4.76 7.41
N GLN A 92 11.72 -5.54 7.51
CA GLN A 92 11.79 -7.00 7.56
C GLN A 92 10.69 -7.59 6.68
N ALA A 93 11.06 -8.57 5.87
CA ALA A 93 10.15 -9.29 5.00
C ALA A 93 10.37 -10.79 5.14
N THR A 94 9.30 -11.53 5.41
CA THR A 94 9.30 -13.00 5.50
C THR A 94 8.04 -13.56 4.82
N PRO A 95 7.99 -14.85 4.45
CA PRO A 95 6.77 -15.42 3.85
C PRO A 95 5.53 -15.16 4.70
N GLY A 96 4.56 -14.45 4.14
CA GLY A 96 3.30 -14.09 4.80
C GLY A 96 3.37 -12.91 5.77
N ASN A 97 4.52 -12.25 5.95
CA ASN A 97 4.65 -11.10 6.85
C ASN A 97 5.61 -10.03 6.31
N TYR A 98 5.22 -8.77 6.45
CA TYR A 98 6.06 -7.62 6.15
C TYR A 98 5.99 -6.61 7.30
N ARG A 99 7.12 -6.02 7.67
CA ARG A 99 7.19 -4.97 8.69
C ARG A 99 8.17 -3.88 8.28
N VAL A 100 7.80 -2.62 8.53
CA VAL A 100 8.72 -1.49 8.44
C VAL A 100 8.43 -0.46 9.53
N THR A 101 9.48 0.18 10.03
CA THR A 101 9.35 1.42 10.82
C THR A 101 9.92 2.58 10.03
N PHE A 102 9.08 3.57 9.75
CA PHE A 102 9.43 4.79 9.05
C PHE A 102 10.30 5.71 9.93
N ASP A 103 11.06 6.61 9.30
CA ASP A 103 11.95 7.52 10.02
C ASP A 103 11.19 8.54 10.89
N ASN A 104 9.91 8.77 10.60
CA ASN A 104 9.00 9.56 11.44
C ASN A 104 8.44 8.77 12.64
N GLY A 105 8.86 7.52 12.84
CA GLY A 105 8.46 6.67 13.97
C GLY A 105 7.19 5.85 13.76
N ILE A 106 6.49 5.99 12.63
CA ILE A 106 5.31 5.16 12.33
C ILE A 106 5.76 3.73 12.00
N GLY A 107 5.23 2.75 12.73
CA GLY A 107 5.39 1.32 12.46
C GLY A 107 4.24 0.79 11.61
N SER A 108 4.56 -0.10 10.66
CA SER A 108 3.58 -0.83 9.84
C SER A 108 3.92 -2.32 9.85
N GLU A 109 2.93 -3.16 10.17
CA GLU A 109 3.04 -4.62 10.16
C GLU A 109 1.88 -5.20 9.36
N LEU A 110 2.18 -6.07 8.40
CA LEU A 110 1.20 -6.62 7.46
C LEU A 110 1.28 -8.14 7.45
N THR A 111 0.13 -8.81 7.40
CA THR A 111 0.05 -10.24 7.06
C THR A 111 -1.14 -10.52 6.16
N ALA A 112 -1.08 -11.61 5.40
CA ALA A 112 -2.08 -11.95 4.41
C ALA A 112 -2.39 -13.45 4.37
N THR A 113 -3.66 -13.75 4.17
CA THR A 113 -4.20 -15.05 3.76
C THR A 113 -4.47 -15.04 2.26
N GLN A 114 -5.17 -16.04 1.74
CA GLN A 114 -5.49 -16.11 0.31
C GLN A 114 -6.35 -14.94 -0.21
N ARG A 115 -7.25 -14.37 0.60
CA ARG A 115 -8.23 -13.35 0.16
C ARG A 115 -8.43 -12.19 1.14
N SER A 116 -7.72 -12.18 2.25
CA SER A 116 -7.83 -11.17 3.29
C SER A 116 -6.45 -10.94 3.90
N GLY A 117 -6.26 -9.79 4.54
CA GLY A 117 -5.08 -9.52 5.35
C GLY A 117 -5.47 -8.73 6.58
N ILE A 118 -4.50 -8.52 7.46
CA ILE A 118 -4.62 -7.62 8.60
C ILE A 118 -3.35 -6.78 8.66
N ALA A 119 -3.52 -5.50 8.96
CA ALA A 119 -2.44 -4.57 9.20
C ALA A 119 -2.46 -4.14 10.66
N ARG A 120 -1.31 -3.72 11.17
CA ARG A 120 -1.21 -2.96 12.42
C ARG A 120 -0.33 -1.76 12.15
N PHE A 121 -0.85 -0.58 12.44
CA PHE A 121 -0.13 0.68 12.34
C PHE A 121 0.08 1.24 13.75
N THR A 122 1.33 1.54 14.09
CA THR A 122 1.70 2.12 15.39
C THR A 122 2.26 3.52 15.16
N TYR A 123 1.78 4.50 15.91
CA TYR A 123 2.11 5.91 15.74
C TYR A 123 3.00 6.39 16.90
N PRO A 124 3.96 7.30 16.64
CA PRO A 124 4.89 7.78 17.66
C PRO A 124 4.16 8.57 18.76
N ALA A 125 4.46 8.29 20.02
CA ALA A 125 3.93 9.06 21.15
C ALA A 125 4.55 10.46 21.28
N THR A 126 5.65 10.73 20.58
CA THR A 126 6.37 12.00 20.59
C THR A 126 5.80 13.04 19.61
N ASP A 127 4.77 12.69 18.85
CA ASP A 127 4.05 13.60 17.95
C ASP A 127 2.59 13.71 18.42
N ASP A 128 2.13 14.96 18.60
CA ASP A 128 0.78 15.25 19.11
C ASP A 128 -0.28 15.20 18.01
N ARG A 129 0.12 15.08 16.74
CA ARG A 129 -0.84 14.95 15.64
C ARG A 129 -1.58 13.61 15.74
N PRO A 130 -2.92 13.59 15.53
CA PRO A 130 -3.68 12.36 15.52
C PRO A 130 -3.16 11.34 14.49
N ALA A 131 -3.31 10.06 14.83
CA ALA A 131 -3.11 8.96 13.89
C ALA A 131 -4.03 9.13 12.68
N ALA A 132 -3.50 8.91 11.48
CA ALA A 132 -4.27 8.98 10.25
C ALA A 132 -3.85 7.89 9.25
N LEU A 133 -4.75 7.60 8.33
CA LEU A 133 -4.57 6.64 7.26
C LEU A 133 -5.21 7.18 5.99
N SER A 134 -4.50 7.09 4.88
CA SER A 134 -5.09 7.35 3.56
C SER A 134 -5.30 6.06 2.79
N VAL A 135 -6.35 6.04 1.98
CA VAL A 135 -6.67 4.98 1.01
C VAL A 135 -7.05 5.62 -0.32
N ASP A 136 -6.63 5.01 -1.43
CA ASP A 136 -6.97 5.50 -2.78
C ASP A 136 -7.34 4.33 -3.71
N ALA A 137 -8.63 4.04 -3.82
CA ALA A 137 -9.17 3.04 -4.75
C ALA A 137 -9.05 3.45 -6.22
N GLY A 138 -8.76 4.72 -6.52
CA GLY A 138 -8.45 5.19 -7.87
C GLY A 138 -6.99 4.99 -8.27
N LYS A 139 -6.13 4.50 -7.36
CA LYS A 139 -4.69 4.36 -7.60
C LYS A 139 -4.30 2.92 -7.91
N ALA A 140 -3.41 2.80 -8.90
CA ALA A 140 -2.79 1.58 -9.35
C ALA A 140 -1.46 1.90 -10.06
N PHE A 141 -0.71 0.89 -10.48
CA PHE A 141 0.48 1.04 -11.33
C PHE A 141 0.14 1.34 -12.79
N ASN A 142 -1.07 1.00 -13.20
CA ASN A 142 -1.74 1.34 -14.44
C ASN A 142 -2.90 2.32 -14.20
N ALA A 143 -3.61 2.68 -15.27
CA ALA A 143 -4.81 3.50 -15.14
C ALA A 143 -5.87 2.73 -14.32
N ALA A 144 -6.42 3.41 -13.32
CA ALA A 144 -7.50 2.89 -12.51
C ALA A 144 -8.49 4.00 -12.14
N THR A 145 -9.70 3.60 -11.82
CA THR A 145 -10.73 4.44 -11.21
C THR A 145 -11.34 3.67 -10.06
N GLY A 146 -11.85 4.35 -9.03
CA GLY A 146 -12.46 3.65 -7.92
C GLY A 146 -13.32 4.54 -7.06
N THR A 147 -13.94 3.91 -6.08
CA THR A 147 -14.79 4.55 -5.08
C THR A 147 -14.41 4.05 -3.70
N VAL A 148 -14.54 4.93 -2.71
CA VAL A 148 -14.38 4.63 -1.29
C VAL A 148 -15.62 5.14 -0.57
N ASP A 149 -16.40 4.21 -0.04
CA ASP A 149 -17.49 4.45 0.89
C ASP A 149 -16.94 4.39 2.32
N ILE A 150 -17.29 5.40 3.13
CA ILE A 150 -16.75 5.62 4.46
C ILE A 150 -17.86 5.43 5.49
N GLY A 151 -17.73 4.39 6.32
CA GLY A 151 -18.58 4.14 7.47
C GLY A 151 -18.02 4.78 8.75
N THR A 152 -18.50 4.33 9.90
CA THR A 152 -18.02 4.80 11.21
C THR A 152 -16.61 4.31 11.52
N ASP A 153 -16.33 3.05 11.20
CA ASP A 153 -15.10 2.29 11.48
C ASP A 153 -14.76 1.37 10.30
N THR A 154 -15.30 1.66 9.12
CA THR A 154 -15.15 0.84 7.92
C THR A 154 -14.85 1.66 6.69
N LEU A 155 -13.98 1.14 5.82
CA LEU A 155 -13.74 1.65 4.48
C LEU A 155 -14.06 0.54 3.49
N SER A 156 -14.91 0.81 2.51
CA SER A 156 -15.27 -0.18 1.50
C SER A 156 -15.38 0.45 0.13
N GLY A 157 -15.44 -0.37 -0.92
CA GLY A 157 -15.64 0.12 -2.27
C GLY A 157 -15.02 -0.79 -3.31
N PHE A 158 -14.63 -0.21 -4.43
CA PHE A 158 -14.02 -0.94 -5.53
C PHE A 158 -13.03 -0.13 -6.33
N THR A 159 -12.15 -0.83 -7.04
CA THR A 159 -11.31 -0.30 -8.11
C THR A 159 -11.62 -1.01 -9.42
N ASP A 160 -11.67 -0.26 -10.52
CA ASP A 160 -11.69 -0.76 -11.89
C ASP A 160 -10.31 -0.52 -12.50
N SER A 161 -9.68 -1.58 -13.00
CA SER A 161 -8.34 -1.53 -13.58
C SER A 161 -8.14 -2.60 -14.66
N GLY A 162 -6.92 -2.75 -15.16
CA GLY A 162 -6.53 -3.71 -16.18
C GLY A 162 -5.63 -3.10 -17.25
N GLY A 163 -5.51 -3.78 -18.40
CA GLY A 163 -4.57 -3.38 -19.43
C GLY A 163 -3.17 -3.97 -19.24
N PHE A 164 -3.11 -5.18 -18.68
CA PHE A 164 -1.87 -5.92 -18.50
C PHE A 164 -1.12 -6.04 -19.83
N CYS A 165 0.12 -5.56 -19.87
CA CYS A 165 0.93 -5.53 -21.09
C CYS A 165 0.18 -4.96 -22.32
N LYS A 166 -0.61 -3.89 -22.15
CA LYS A 166 -1.41 -3.25 -23.21
C LYS A 166 -2.55 -4.12 -23.76
N SER A 167 -2.91 -5.21 -23.08
CA SER A 167 -4.10 -6.00 -23.40
C SER A 167 -5.39 -5.19 -23.18
N ALA A 168 -6.51 -5.67 -23.72
CA ALA A 168 -7.83 -5.08 -23.51
C ALA A 168 -8.53 -5.59 -22.24
N ASN A 169 -7.86 -6.41 -21.43
CA ASN A 169 -8.45 -6.97 -20.20
C ASN A 169 -8.85 -5.88 -19.20
N ARG A 170 -9.98 -6.09 -18.53
CA ARG A 170 -10.47 -5.24 -17.44
C ARG A 170 -10.95 -6.13 -16.31
N TYR A 171 -10.81 -5.62 -15.10
CA TYR A 171 -11.30 -6.28 -13.89
C TYR A 171 -11.79 -5.22 -12.90
N ARG A 172 -12.67 -5.67 -12.01
CA ARG A 172 -13.08 -4.93 -10.83
C ARG A 172 -12.63 -5.69 -9.59
N LEU A 173 -11.99 -5.00 -8.66
CA LEU A 173 -11.66 -5.52 -7.33
C LEU A 173 -12.49 -4.78 -6.29
N TYR A 174 -13.19 -5.54 -5.45
CA TYR A 174 -13.91 -5.00 -4.30
C TYR A 174 -13.06 -5.15 -3.05
N PHE A 175 -13.14 -4.17 -2.14
CA PHE A 175 -12.46 -4.24 -0.85
C PHE A 175 -13.41 -3.83 0.29
N HIS A 176 -13.11 -4.32 1.48
CA HIS A 176 -13.78 -3.96 2.72
C HIS A 176 -12.76 -4.07 3.86
N ALA A 177 -12.47 -2.96 4.51
CA ALA A 177 -11.57 -2.84 5.65
C ALA A 177 -12.38 -2.42 6.88
N VAL A 178 -12.14 -3.09 8.00
CA VAL A 178 -12.73 -2.81 9.31
C VAL A 178 -11.60 -2.37 10.23
N PHE A 179 -11.85 -1.32 11.00
CA PHE A 179 -10.89 -0.74 11.92
C PHE A 179 -11.30 -1.04 13.36
N ASP A 180 -10.33 -1.23 14.23
CA ASP A 180 -10.55 -1.42 15.68
C ASP A 180 -10.97 -0.13 16.42
N HIS A 181 -10.95 1.02 15.74
CA HIS A 181 -11.37 2.32 16.25
C HIS A 181 -12.28 3.05 15.25
N PRO A 182 -13.28 3.81 15.70
CA PRO A 182 -14.05 4.68 14.84
C PRO A 182 -13.21 5.87 14.32
N PHE A 183 -13.59 6.41 13.17
CA PHE A 183 -12.98 7.61 12.62
C PHE A 183 -13.46 8.87 13.36
N ALA A 184 -12.53 9.70 13.80
CA ALA A 184 -12.81 11.01 14.40
C ALA A 184 -13.04 12.08 13.32
N HIS A 185 -12.23 12.05 12.26
CA HIS A 185 -12.39 12.95 11.11
C HIS A 185 -12.12 12.24 9.79
N VAL A 186 -12.81 12.73 8.75
CA VAL A 186 -12.73 12.22 7.39
C VAL A 186 -12.47 13.37 6.44
N VAL A 187 -11.53 13.17 5.51
CA VAL A 187 -11.21 14.10 4.43
C VAL A 187 -11.26 13.33 3.11
N HIS A 188 -11.85 13.94 2.08
CA HIS A 188 -11.76 13.44 0.69
C HIS A 188 -10.72 14.25 -0.07
N PRO A 189 -9.51 13.71 -0.30
CA PRO A 189 -8.48 14.40 -1.05
C PRO A 189 -8.98 14.73 -2.46
N ASP A 190 -8.79 15.97 -2.89
CA ASP A 190 -9.10 16.46 -4.24
C ASP A 190 -10.55 16.29 -4.71
N GLY A 191 -11.49 16.06 -3.77
CA GLY A 191 -12.91 15.83 -4.06
C GLY A 191 -13.20 14.58 -4.91
N ARG A 192 -12.23 13.66 -5.02
CA ARG A 192 -12.37 12.44 -5.82
C ARG A 192 -13.09 11.36 -4.99
N PRO A 193 -14.08 10.65 -5.57
CA PRO A 193 -14.78 9.60 -4.85
C PRO A 193 -13.89 8.39 -4.52
N GLY A 194 -12.74 8.26 -5.17
CA GLY A 194 -11.81 7.13 -5.01
C GLY A 194 -10.79 7.30 -3.88
N ALA A 195 -10.72 8.45 -3.20
CA ALA A 195 -9.72 8.69 -2.17
C ALA A 195 -10.37 9.10 -0.84
N ALA A 196 -9.80 8.61 0.25
CA ALA A 196 -10.18 8.98 1.60
C ALA A 196 -8.95 9.10 2.49
N GLN A 197 -9.00 10.06 3.40
CA GLN A 197 -8.11 10.14 4.55
C GLN A 197 -8.97 10.13 5.80
N VAL A 198 -8.70 9.18 6.68
CA VAL A 198 -9.36 9.08 7.99
C VAL A 198 -8.35 9.35 9.09
N SER A 199 -8.81 9.92 10.18
CA SER A 199 -8.02 10.08 11.40
C SER A 199 -8.80 9.61 12.61
N PHE A 200 -8.08 9.25 13.66
CA PHE A 200 -8.60 8.66 14.89
C PHE A 200 -8.55 9.67 16.04
N ASP A 201 -9.09 9.29 17.20
CA ASP A 201 -9.01 10.12 18.40
C ASP A 201 -7.54 10.46 18.72
N PRO A 202 -7.22 11.69 19.17
CA PRO A 202 -5.87 12.09 19.58
C PRO A 202 -5.14 11.15 20.53
N ASP A 203 -5.83 10.31 21.32
CA ASP A 203 -5.20 9.33 22.21
C ASP A 203 -4.84 7.99 21.52
N VAL A 204 -5.40 7.71 20.34
CA VAL A 204 -5.14 6.48 19.58
C VAL A 204 -3.72 6.52 19.01
N ARG A 205 -2.95 5.48 19.36
CA ARG A 205 -1.56 5.29 18.89
C ARG A 205 -1.31 3.93 18.24
N THR A 206 -2.31 3.07 18.19
CA THR A 206 -2.27 1.82 17.44
C THR A 206 -3.62 1.61 16.79
N VAL A 207 -3.60 1.27 15.50
CA VAL A 207 -4.79 1.01 14.68
C VAL A 207 -4.57 -0.33 13.98
N THR A 208 -5.61 -1.16 13.98
CA THR A 208 -5.63 -2.49 13.35
C THR A 208 -6.71 -2.56 12.29
#